data_AF-A0AA86GVM4-F1
#
_entry.id   AF-A0AA86GVM4-F1
#
_cell.length_a   1.000
_cell.length_b   1.000
_cell.length_c   1.000
_cell.angle_alpha   90.00
_cell.angle_beta   90.00
_cell.angle_gamma   90.00
#
_symmetry.space_group_name_H-M   'P 1'
#
loop_
_entity.id
_entity.type
_entity.pdbx_description
1 polymer ?
#
loop_
_entity_poly.entity_id
_entity_poly.type
_entity_poly.pdbx_seq_one_letter_code
_entity_poly.pdbx_strand_id
1 'polypeptide(L)'
;MGRASAYRLRDRPGAAGFAAAWDRAISMGRTHQYSIAMDRALNGVTTVRVLNGGAIDVSDGPDIAVIHAALRGEAKRPCPTKATKETE
;
A
#
# COMPACT_ATOMS: atom_id res chain seq x y z
N MET A 1 -3.46 -16.94 -6.08
CA MET A 1 -2.08 -16.78 -5.59
C MET A 1 -2.09 -15.93 -4.32
N GLY A 2 -1.33 -16.32 -3.28
CA GLY A 2 -1.26 -15.56 -2.02
C GLY A 2 -0.10 -14.55 -2.03
N ARG A 3 -0.14 -13.55 -1.14
CA ARG A 3 0.94 -12.56 -0.99
C ARG A 3 2.33 -13.21 -0.84
N ALA A 4 2.44 -14.23 0.00
CA ALA A 4 3.71 -14.92 0.26
C ALA A 4 4.29 -15.62 -0.98
N SER A 5 3.47 -16.13 -1.90
CA SER A 5 3.98 -16.80 -3.11
C SER A 5 4.59 -15.80 -4.10
N ALA A 6 4.08 -14.57 -4.15
CA ALA A 6 4.61 -13.52 -5.02
C ALA A 6 5.99 -13.04 -4.56
N TYR A 7 6.21 -12.88 -3.25
CA TYR A 7 7.53 -12.55 -2.70
C TYR A 7 8.56 -13.65 -2.98
N ARG A 8 8.21 -14.92 -2.77
CA ARG A 8 9.11 -16.04 -3.10
C ARG A 8 9.46 -16.11 -4.59
N LEU A 9 8.53 -15.71 -5.48
CA LEU A 9 8.78 -15.70 -6.91
C LEU A 9 9.78 -14.59 -7.31
N ARG A 10 9.79 -13.46 -6.59
CA ARG A 10 10.75 -12.37 -6.81
C ARG A 10 12.18 -12.83 -6.55
N ASP A 11 12.39 -13.60 -5.49
CA ASP A 11 13.73 -14.04 -5.05
C ASP A 11 14.20 -15.32 -5.76
N ARG A 12 13.36 -15.92 -6.61
CA ARG A 12 13.65 -17.21 -7.25
C ARG A 12 14.70 -17.03 -8.36
N PRO A 13 15.75 -17.87 -8.42
CA PRO A 13 16.68 -17.87 -9.55
C PRO A 13 15.94 -18.14 -10.86
N GLY A 14 16.23 -17.33 -11.89
CA GLY A 14 15.54 -17.36 -13.18
C GLY A 14 14.32 -16.44 -13.29
N ALA A 15 13.87 -15.80 -12.21
CA ALA A 15 12.73 -14.88 -12.21
C ALA A 15 13.12 -13.40 -12.41
N ALA A 16 14.29 -13.10 -12.98
CA ALA A 16 14.81 -11.74 -13.12
C ALA A 16 13.84 -10.79 -13.85
N GLY A 17 13.14 -11.27 -14.88
CA GLY A 17 12.12 -10.49 -15.59
C GLY A 17 10.92 -10.11 -14.71
N PHE A 18 10.50 -11.03 -13.83
CA PHE A 18 9.43 -10.77 -12.86
C PHE A 18 9.89 -9.78 -11.80
N ALA A 19 11.09 -9.95 -11.24
CA ALA A 19 11.65 -9.01 -10.26
C ALA A 19 11.76 -7.58 -10.84
N ALA A 20 12.24 -7.43 -12.08
CA ALA A 20 12.35 -6.13 -12.73
C ALA A 20 10.98 -5.48 -13.03
N ALA A 21 9.96 -6.27 -13.39
CA ALA A 21 8.60 -5.77 -13.59
C ALA A 21 7.96 -5.40 -12.24
N TRP A 22 8.23 -6.18 -11.19
CA TRP A 22 7.78 -5.92 -9.83
C TRP A 22 8.34 -4.59 -9.30
N ASP A 23 9.65 -4.37 -9.41
CA ASP A 23 10.29 -3.14 -8.94
C ASP A 23 9.78 -1.91 -9.70
N ARG A 24 9.54 -2.04 -11.02
CA ARG A 24 8.88 -0.99 -11.82
C ARG A 24 7.47 -0.70 -11.33
N ALA A 25 6.66 -1.72 -11.07
CA ALA A 25 5.29 -1.56 -10.56
C ALA A 25 5.27 -0.87 -9.19
N ILE A 26 6.21 -1.19 -8.29
CA ILE A 26 6.35 -0.51 -7.00
C ILE A 26 6.73 0.96 -7.18
N SER A 27 7.66 1.26 -8.08
CA SER A 27 8.06 2.65 -8.38
C SER A 27 6.90 3.47 -8.95
N MET A 28 6.17 2.93 -9.93
CA MET A 28 5.00 3.59 -10.53
C MET A 28 3.86 3.78 -9.52
N GLY A 29 3.62 2.78 -8.66
CA GLY A 29 2.61 2.88 -7.61
C GLY A 29 2.88 4.00 -6.61
N ARG A 30 4.16 4.27 -6.29
CA ARG A 30 4.56 5.38 -5.42
C ARG A 30 4.23 6.75 -6.02
N THR A 31 4.54 6.96 -7.30
CA THR A 31 4.21 8.21 -8.00
C THR A 31 2.69 8.44 -8.04
N HIS A 32 1.93 7.38 -8.30
CA HIS A 32 0.47 7.45 -8.33
C HIS A 32 -0.13 7.79 -6.95
N GLN A 33 0.38 7.16 -5.89
CA GLN A 33 -0.03 7.47 -4.51
C GLN A 33 0.27 8.92 -4.12
N TYR A 34 1.43 9.45 -4.51
CA TYR A 34 1.78 10.85 -4.28
C TYR A 34 0.84 11.81 -5.01
N SER A 35 0.53 11.54 -6.28
CA SER A 35 -0.41 12.36 -7.06
C SER A 35 -1.80 12.39 -6.43
N ILE A 36 -2.30 11.24 -5.96
CA ILE A 36 -3.59 11.16 -5.25
C ILE A 36 -3.54 11.93 -3.93
N ALA A 37 -2.44 11.81 -3.16
CA ALA A 37 -2.29 12.54 -1.92
C ALA A 37 -2.32 14.05 -2.14
N MET A 38 -1.64 14.53 -3.19
CA MET A 38 -1.61 15.95 -3.56
C MET A 38 -2.98 16.45 -4.03
N ASP A 39 -3.65 15.68 -4.88
CA ASP A 39 -5.02 15.96 -5.33
C ASP A 39 -6.00 16.07 -4.13
N ARG A 40 -5.94 15.11 -3.21
CA ARG A 40 -6.77 15.10 -2.00
C ARG A 40 -6.40 16.19 -0.99
N ALA A 41 -5.17 16.66 -0.99
CA ALA A 41 -4.74 17.78 -0.14
C ALA A 41 -5.18 19.14 -0.70
N LEU A 42 -5.14 19.30 -2.03
CA LEU A 42 -5.54 20.53 -2.71
C LEU A 42 -7.07 20.66 -2.83
N ASN A 43 -7.74 19.56 -3.16
CA ASN A 43 -9.17 19.55 -3.47
C ASN A 43 -10.04 19.03 -2.31
N GLY A 44 -9.43 18.45 -1.27
CA GLY A 44 -10.16 17.78 -0.19
C GLY A 44 -10.82 16.47 -0.65
N VAL A 45 -11.39 15.72 0.28
CA VAL A 45 -12.32 14.62 -0.01
C VAL A 45 -13.56 14.76 0.85
N THR A 46 -14.71 14.97 0.22
CA THR A 46 -16.02 14.91 0.88
C THR A 46 -16.45 13.45 1.00
N THR A 47 -16.53 12.93 2.22
CA THR A 47 -17.06 11.60 2.50
C THR A 47 -18.50 11.73 3.00
N VAL A 48 -19.44 11.20 2.23
CA VAL A 48 -20.85 11.13 2.61
C VAL A 48 -21.14 9.74 3.17
N ARG A 49 -21.59 9.67 4.43
CA ARG A 49 -22.01 8.44 5.09
C ARG A 49 -23.52 8.45 5.28
N VAL A 50 -24.19 7.47 4.67
CA VAL A 50 -25.62 7.22 4.89
C VAL A 50 -25.78 6.16 5.96
N LEU A 51 -26.47 6.52 7.04
CA LEU A 51 -26.74 5.67 8.19
C LEU A 51 -28.07 4.91 8.00
N ASN A 52 -28.20 3.75 8.65
CA ASN A 52 -29.47 3.04 8.71
C ASN A 52 -30.53 3.94 9.36
N GLY A 53 -31.65 4.14 8.67
CA GLY A 53 -32.69 5.11 9.06
C GLY A 53 -32.64 6.44 8.28
N GLY A 54 -31.74 6.58 7.31
CA GLY A 54 -31.74 7.70 6.36
C GLY A 54 -31.01 8.96 6.83
N ALA A 55 -30.37 8.92 8.00
CA ALA A 55 -29.50 10.01 8.44
C ALA A 55 -28.23 10.08 7.59
N ILE A 56 -27.76 11.29 7.31
CA ILE A 56 -26.59 11.55 6.46
C ILE A 56 -25.56 12.32 7.28
N ASP A 57 -24.34 11.82 7.30
CA ASP A 57 -23.16 12.50 7.83
C ASP A 57 -22.24 12.90 6.67
N VAL A 58 -21.74 14.12 6.71
CA VAL A 58 -20.86 14.68 5.66
C VAL A 58 -19.60 15.17 6.34
N SER A 59 -18.50 14.48 6.07
CA SER A 59 -17.17 14.86 6.55
C SER A 59 -16.34 15.38 5.38
N ASP A 60 -15.76 16.56 5.55
CA ASP A 60 -14.86 17.17 4.57
C ASP A 60 -13.44 17.27 5.14
N GLY A 61 -12.44 17.01 4.31
CA GLY A 61 -11.05 17.06 4.74
C GLY A 61 -10.12 16.19 3.89
N PRO A 62 -8.80 16.31 4.11
CA PRO A 62 -7.84 15.50 3.38
C PRO A 62 -7.96 14.02 3.78
N ASP A 63 -7.82 13.12 2.82
CA ASP A 63 -7.92 11.68 3.09
C ASP A 63 -6.74 11.17 3.93
N ILE A 64 -7.04 10.94 5.20
CA ILE A 64 -6.08 10.50 6.22
C ILE A 64 -5.51 9.10 5.91
N ALA A 65 -6.24 8.21 5.21
CA ALA A 65 -5.73 6.90 4.86
C ALA A 65 -4.60 7.00 3.82
N VAL A 66 -4.72 7.92 2.87
CA VAL A 66 -3.67 8.22 1.90
C VAL A 66 -2.50 8.98 2.52
N ILE A 67 -2.76 9.95 3.40
CA ILE A 67 -1.71 10.61 4.17
C ILE A 67 -0.93 9.58 5.01
N HIS A 68 -1.62 8.69 5.74
CA HIS A 68 -0.98 7.61 6.51
C HIS A 68 -0.21 6.62 5.63
N ALA A 69 -0.62 6.39 4.39
CA ALA A 69 0.11 5.55 3.45
C ALA A 69 1.39 6.23 2.95
N ALA A 70 1.33 7.52 2.62
CA ALA A 70 2.48 8.32 2.19
C ALA A 70 3.50 8.53 3.32
N LEU A 71 3.04 8.85 4.54
CA LEU A 71 3.88 9.03 5.73
C LEU A 71 4.51 7.72 6.23
N ARG A 72 3.98 6.56 5.82
CA ARG A 72 4.59 5.25 6.12
C ARG A 72 5.85 4.97 5.30
N GLY A 73 6.34 5.93 4.51
CA GLY A 73 7.63 5.87 3.83
C GLY A 73 8.74 5.33 4.73
N GLU A 74 9.24 4.15 4.36
CA GLU A 74 10.50 3.53 4.81
C GLU A 74 10.60 3.07 6.29
N ALA A 75 9.61 3.35 7.15
CA ALA A 75 9.68 3.03 8.58
C ALA A 75 9.45 1.55 8.95
N LYS A 76 9.16 0.65 7.99
CA LYS A 76 9.07 -0.78 8.26
C LYS A 76 9.76 -1.61 7.20
N ARG A 77 11.08 -1.80 7.37
CA ARG A 77 11.68 -3.07 6.96
C ARG A 77 10.89 -4.16 7.69
N PRO A 78 10.33 -5.18 7.01
CA PRO A 78 9.82 -6.34 7.72
C PRO A 78 10.99 -6.89 8.52
N CYS A 79 10.87 -6.84 9.85
CA CYS A 79 11.79 -7.51 10.76
C CYS A 79 11.89 -8.97 10.25
N PRO A 80 13.10 -9.53 10.05
CA PRO A 80 13.21 -10.90 9.57
C PRO A 80 12.45 -11.79 10.54
N THR A 81 11.35 -12.38 10.07
CA THR A 81 10.63 -13.43 10.79
C THR A 81 11.67 -14.49 11.11
N LYS A 82 11.97 -14.65 12.40
CA LYS A 82 12.97 -15.58 12.91
C LYS A 82 12.78 -16.92 12.20
N ALA A 83 13.81 -17.37 11.51
CA ALA A 83 13.89 -18.73 11.00
C ALA A 83 13.87 -19.66 12.22
N THR A 84 12.70 -20.17 12.57
CA THR A 84 12.57 -21.22 13.58
C THR A 84 12.98 -22.53 12.93
N LYS A 85 14.27 -22.84 13.14
CA LYS A 85 14.93 -24.14 13.29
C LYS A 85 14.58 -25.23 12.28
N GLU A 86 15.54 -25.45 11.39
CA GLU A 86 15.95 -26.79 10.98
C GLU A 86 16.36 -27.58 12.22
N THR A 87 15.80 -28.77 12.44
CA THR A 87 16.48 -29.90 13.10
C THR A 87 15.72 -31.18 12.73
N GLU A 88 16.42 -32.02 11.97
CA GLU A 88 16.46 -33.50 11.96
C GLU A 88 15.20 -34.32 12.31
#